data_AF-A0AAW8G726-F1
#
_entry.id   AF-A0AAW8G726-F1
#
_cell.length_a   1.000
_cell.length_b   1.000
_cell.length_c   1.000
_cell.angle_alpha   90.00
_cell.angle_beta   90.00
_cell.angle_gamma   90.00
#
_symmetry.space_group_name_H-M   'P 1'
#
loop_
_entity.id
_entity.type
_entity.pdbx_description
1 polymer ?
#
loop_
_entity_poly.entity_id
_entity_poly.type
_entity_poly.pdbx_seq_one_letter_code
_entity_poly.pdbx_strand_id
1 'polypeptide(L)' 'MTVSFEHFPVYKKAISFTVEVFKILDDENLQKGFSLKEQLKRATLSVSNNIAESSEYGSK' A
#
# COMPACT_ATOMS: atom_id res chain seq x y z
N MET A 1 23.28 5.91 11.57
CA MET A 1 21.89 5.44 11.74
C MET A 1 21.27 5.38 10.37
N THR A 2 20.81 4.20 9.95
CA THR A 2 20.01 4.05 8.74
C THR A 2 18.69 4.81 8.91
N VAL A 3 18.25 5.50 7.87
CA VAL A 3 16.97 6.21 7.87
C VAL A 3 15.85 5.15 7.84
N SER A 4 14.93 5.19 8.80
CA SER A 4 13.74 4.30 8.81
C SER A 4 12.94 4.50 7.53
N PHE A 5 12.45 3.41 6.92
CA PHE A 5 11.65 3.43 5.69
C PHE A 5 10.41 4.31 5.77
N GLU A 6 9.89 4.51 6.98
CA GLU A 6 8.74 5.39 7.24
C GLU A 6 9.00 6.83 6.79
N HIS A 7 10.26 7.24 6.72
CA HIS A 7 10.67 8.56 6.25
C HIS A 7 10.84 8.63 4.73
N PHE A 8 10.84 7.50 4.02
CA PHE A 8 11.01 7.49 2.57
C PHE A 8 9.83 8.18 1.88
N PRO A 9 10.07 9.14 0.98
CA PRO A 9 9.00 9.81 0.24
C PRO A 9 8.12 8.81 -0.53
N VAL A 10 8.72 7.75 -1.08
CA VAL A 10 8.00 6.71 -1.83
C VAL A 10 7.09 5.86 -0.92
N TYR A 11 7.52 5.57 0.32
CA TYR A 11 6.69 4.85 1.29
C TYR A 11 5.45 5.65 1.65
N LYS A 12 5.62 6.95 1.95
CA LYS A 12 4.51 7.87 2.24
C LYS A 12 3.52 7.94 1.06
N LYS A 13 4.03 8.02 -0.17
CA LYS A 13 3.20 7.98 -1.38
C LYS A 13 2.43 6.66 -1.53
N ALA A 14 3.06 5.52 -1.23
CA ALA A 14 2.40 4.21 -1.28
C ALA A 14 1.25 4.10 -0.27
N ILE A 15 1.42 4.65 0.94
CA ILE A 15 0.35 4.74 1.94
C ILE A 15 -0.80 5.62 1.43
N SER A 16 -0.50 6.84 0.95
CA SER A 16 -1.54 7.73 0.40
C SER A 16 -2.30 7.09 -0.76
N PHE A 17 -1.59 6.45 -1.70
CA PHE A 17 -2.17 5.71 -2.80
C PHE A 17 -3.11 4.58 -2.32
N THR A 18 -2.69 3.82 -1.32
CA THR A 18 -3.52 2.75 -0.74
C THR A 18 -4.81 3.32 -0.12
N VAL A 19 -4.73 4.44 0.60
CA VAL A 19 -5.91 5.12 1.17
C VAL A 19 -6.87 5.59 0.08
N GLU A 20 -6.36 6.16 -1.00
CA GLU A 20 -7.18 6.59 -2.14
C GLU A 20 -7.88 5.42 -2.81
N VAL A 21 -7.18 4.30 -3.02
CA VAL A 21 -7.80 3.08 -3.58
C VAL A 21 -8.88 2.55 -2.63
N PHE A 22 -8.66 2.53 -1.32
CA PHE A 22 -9.68 2.09 -0.36
C PHE A 22 -10.93 2.97 -0.42
N LYS A 23 -10.78 4.29 -0.55
CA LYS A 23 -11.92 5.20 -0.74
C LYS A 23 -12.70 4.93 -2.01
N ILE A 24 -12.01 4.65 -3.12
CA ILE A 24 -12.66 4.27 -4.39
C ILE A 24 -13.42 2.96 -4.21
N LEU A 25 -12.82 1.97 -3.55
CA LEU A 25 -13.44 0.67 -3.34
C LEU A 25 -14.61 0.69 -2.35
N ASP A 26 -14.76 1.75 -1.55
CA ASP A 26 -15.91 1.93 -0.67
C ASP A 26 -17.16 2.44 -1.39
N ASP A 27 -17.02 2.83 -2.67
CA ASP A 27 -18.14 3.25 -3.51
C ASP A 27 -19.22 2.15 -3.60
N GLU A 28 -20.48 2.55 -3.40
CA GLU A 28 -21.64 1.68 -3.41
C GLU A 28 -21.84 0.97 -4.77
N ASN A 29 -21.41 1.60 -5.86
CA ASN A 29 -21.47 1.01 -7.20
C ASN A 29 -20.54 -0.19 -7.36
N LEU A 30 -19.51 -0.31 -6.51
CA LEU A 30 -18.56 -1.42 -6.53
C LEU A 30 -18.96 -2.56 -5.57
N GLN A 31 -20.05 -2.45 -4.80
CA GLN A 31 -20.49 -3.42 -3.78
C GLN A 31 -20.57 -4.87 -4.29
N LYS A 32 -20.92 -5.10 -5.56
CA LYS A 32 -21.02 -6.45 -6.15
C LYS A 32 -19.67 -7.06 -6.54
N GLY A 33 -18.59 -6.27 -6.57
CA GLY A 33 -17.25 -6.68 -6.99
C GLY A 33 -16.37 -7.21 -5.85
N PHE A 34 -16.87 -8.09 -4.98
CA PHE A 34 -16.14 -8.52 -3.77
C PHE A 34 -14.72 -9.04 -4.07
N SER A 35 -14.57 -9.93 -5.06
CA SER A 35 -13.25 -10.46 -5.45
C SER A 35 -12.30 -9.36 -5.98
N LEU A 36 -12.84 -8.41 -6.76
CA LEU A 36 -12.05 -7.28 -7.27
C LEU A 36 -11.57 -6.38 -6.12
N LYS A 37 -12.45 -6.07 -5.16
CA LYS A 37 -12.09 -5.26 -3.99
C LYS A 37 -10.98 -5.93 -3.19
N GLU A 38 -11.10 -7.21 -2.89
CA GLU A 38 -10.09 -7.93 -2.11
C GLU A 38 -8.74 -8.05 -2.86
N GLN A 39 -8.77 -8.30 -4.18
CA GLN A 39 -7.55 -8.32 -4.98
C GLN A 39 -6.85 -6.96 -5.00
N LEU A 40 -7.60 -5.87 -5.20
CA LEU A 40 -7.04 -4.52 -5.20
C LEU A 40 -6.50 -4.12 -3.84
N LYS A 41 -7.24 -4.35 -2.75
CA LYS A 41 -6.76 -4.06 -1.37
C LYS A 41 -5.44 -4.76 -1.09
N ARG A 42 -5.33 -6.06 -1.42
CA ARG A 42 -4.10 -6.83 -1.24
C ARG A 42 -2.96 -6.31 -2.12
N ALA A 43 -3.25 -6.00 -3.38
CA ALA A 43 -2.24 -5.50 -4.32
C ALA A 43 -1.69 -4.14 -3.89
N THR A 44 -2.53 -3.21 -3.42
CA THR A 44 -2.06 -1.90 -2.97
C THR A 44 -1.26 -1.96 -1.69
N LEU A 45 -1.68 -2.79 -0.72
CA LEU A 45 -0.95 -3.00 0.53
C LEU A 45 0.43 -3.65 0.30
N SER A 46 0.56 -4.51 -0.72
CA SER A 46 1.85 -5.16 -1.01
C SER A 46 2.93 -4.16 -1.40
N VAL A 47 2.58 -3.00 -1.96
CA VAL A 47 3.53 -1.96 -2.35
C VAL A 47 4.25 -1.40 -1.14
N SER A 48 3.52 -0.96 -0.10
CA SER A 48 4.13 -0.45 1.13
C SER A 48 4.91 -1.54 1.88
N ASN A 49 4.39 -2.78 1.88
CA ASN A 49 5.05 -3.90 2.53
C ASN A 49 6.40 -4.23 1.87
N ASN A 50 6.45 -4.30 0.53
CA ASN A 50 7.69 -4.57 -0.20
C ASN A 50 8.73 -3.45 -0.02
N ILE A 51 8.30 -2.19 0.12
CA ILE A 51 9.21 -1.07 0.41
C ILE A 51 9.81 -1.23 1.81
N ALA A 52 8.99 -1.54 2.81
CA ALA A 52 9.44 -1.75 4.19
C ALA A 52 10.41 -2.94 4.25
N GLU A 53 10.01 -4.09 3.70
CA GLU A 53 10.83 -5.31 3.67
C GLU A 53 12.19 -5.08 2.97
N SER A 54 12.19 -4.43 1.80
CA SER A 54 13.43 -4.14 1.06
C SER A 54 14.39 -3.22 1.84
N SER A 55 13.85 -2.30 2.66
CA SER A 55 14.65 -1.40 3.48
C SER A 55 15.43 -2.12 4.58
N GLU A 56 14.88 -3.23 5.08
CA GLU A 56 15.51 -4.08 6.09
C GLU A 56 16.65 -4.91 5.48
N TYR A 57 16.50 -5.35 4.23
CA TYR A 57 17.53 -6.10 3.50
C TYR A 57 18.71 -5.24 3.04
N GLY A 58 18.47 -3.99 2.62
CA GLY A 58 19.53 -3.06 2.20
C GLY A 58 20.35 -2.45 3.34
N SER A 59 19.94 -2.71 4.60
CA SER A 59 20.60 -2.21 5.82
C SER A 59 21.54 -3.23 6.47
N LYS A 60 21.81 -4.38 5.81
CA LYS A 60 22.80 -5.39 6.23
C LYS A 60 24.17 -5.16 5.62
#